data_AF-A0A8S9WA34-F1
#
_entry.id   AF-A0A8S9WA34-F1
#
_cell.length_a   1.000
_cell.length_b   1.000
_cell.length_c   1.000
_cell.angle_alpha   90.00
_cell.angle_beta   90.00
_cell.angle_gamma   90.00
#
_symmetry.space_group_name_H-M   'P 1'
#
loop_
_entity.id
_entity.type
_entity.pdbx_description
1 polymer ?
#
loop_
_entity_poly.entity_id
_entity_poly.type
_entity_poly.pdbx_seq_one_letter_code
_entity_poly.pdbx_strand_id
1 'polypeptide(L)'
;MACGIAVRQLAPLLKDKWDDPPVVVVDAGLNNAISLCGGHHGANELAKRLAKTGAHPVITTATEVLHRASVETIADTLDCEIVNRDSTRVVNSCLLRSDLPLINISGPKVVMVDPDVTVLKKKGVRKEGLEKEGVEKEGIGKQGVRKQGDNQKTGVIVGIGTRRDVSSNNVVDAVKKALAEHGLTLPDVELFASATIKENESGLIEAIFGMGGQIVFIPAEVINSINAPSASEAKRLGLNGVCEPCALALSRENKLIMKKKVYDNVTIAIAQ
;
A
#
# COMPACT_ATOMS: atom_id res chain seq x y z
N MET A 1 38.28 -16.29 -18.77
CA MET A 1 37.97 -15.99 -20.19
C MET A 1 37.88 -14.48 -20.41
N ALA A 2 38.05 -13.98 -21.64
CA ALA A 2 37.87 -12.55 -21.92
C ALA A 2 36.40 -12.12 -21.77
N CYS A 3 36.14 -11.01 -21.08
CA CYS A 3 34.78 -10.53 -20.79
C CYS A 3 33.93 -10.36 -22.06
N GLY A 4 34.48 -9.76 -23.12
CA GLY A 4 33.76 -9.58 -24.38
C GLY A 4 33.30 -10.88 -25.06
N ILE A 5 33.98 -12.01 -24.83
CA ILE A 5 33.54 -13.32 -25.34
C ILE A 5 32.36 -13.82 -24.49
N ALA A 6 32.49 -13.72 -23.16
CA ALA A 6 31.42 -14.10 -22.25
C ALA A 6 30.13 -13.33 -22.55
N VAL A 7 30.21 -12.01 -22.73
CA VAL A 7 29.05 -11.16 -23.09
C VAL A 7 28.39 -11.63 -24.38
N ARG A 8 29.16 -11.88 -25.45
CA ARG A 8 28.59 -12.30 -26.74
C ARG A 8 27.91 -13.67 -26.67
N GLN A 9 28.44 -14.58 -25.84
CA GLN A 9 27.83 -15.90 -25.63
C GLN A 9 26.58 -15.84 -24.74
N LEU A 10 26.59 -14.94 -23.75
CA LEU A 10 25.46 -14.77 -22.84
C LEU A 10 24.30 -13.96 -23.44
N ALA A 11 24.60 -12.93 -24.23
CA ALA A 11 23.60 -12.02 -24.79
C ALA A 11 22.35 -12.71 -25.39
N PRO A 12 22.46 -13.79 -26.20
CA PRO A 12 21.27 -14.46 -26.76
C PRO A 12 20.49 -15.32 -25.75
N LEU A 13 21.03 -15.56 -24.55
CA LEU A 13 20.41 -16.38 -23.51
C LEU A 13 19.73 -15.56 -22.41
N LEU A 14 20.09 -14.28 -22.29
CA LEU A 14 19.49 -13.36 -21.32
C LEU A 14 18.04 -13.04 -21.73
N LYS A 15 17.13 -13.15 -20.77
CA LYS A 15 15.70 -12.90 -20.98
C LYS A 15 15.27 -11.65 -20.24
N ASP A 16 15.37 -11.68 -18.94
CA ASP A 16 15.06 -10.55 -18.09
C ASP A 16 15.77 -10.65 -16.75
N LYS A 17 15.94 -9.49 -16.11
CA LYS A 17 16.74 -9.38 -14.90
C LYS A 17 16.30 -10.39 -13.82
N TRP A 18 15.00 -10.62 -13.64
CA TRP A 18 14.41 -11.37 -12.52
C TRP A 18 14.55 -12.89 -12.62
N ASP A 19 14.74 -13.40 -13.82
CA ASP A 19 14.83 -14.85 -14.06
C ASP A 19 16.25 -15.26 -14.49
N ASP A 20 17.07 -14.31 -14.96
CA ASP A 20 18.43 -14.57 -15.40
C ASP A 20 19.34 -14.96 -14.20
N PRO A 21 20.10 -16.07 -14.30
CA PRO A 21 20.95 -16.52 -13.20
C PRO A 21 22.13 -15.56 -12.95
N PRO A 22 22.71 -15.58 -11.74
CA PRO A 22 23.90 -14.80 -11.44
C PRO A 22 25.10 -15.30 -12.26
N VAL A 23 25.77 -14.39 -12.98
CA VAL A 23 26.97 -14.71 -13.76
C VAL A 23 28.13 -13.79 -13.41
N VAL A 24 29.28 -14.41 -13.15
CA VAL A 24 30.56 -13.74 -12.89
C VAL A 24 31.58 -14.22 -13.91
N VAL A 25 32.30 -13.28 -14.53
CA VAL A 25 33.42 -13.59 -15.43
C VAL A 25 34.72 -13.48 -14.66
N VAL A 26 35.51 -14.54 -14.72
CA VAL A 26 36.86 -14.58 -14.13
C VAL A 26 37.90 -14.70 -15.26
N ASP A 27 38.96 -13.89 -15.22
CA ASP A 27 40.06 -14.02 -16.18
C ASP A 27 40.95 -15.24 -15.88
N ALA A 28 41.75 -15.65 -16.88
CA ALA A 28 42.54 -16.88 -16.77
C ALA A 28 43.61 -16.82 -15.67
N GLY A 29 44.10 -15.62 -15.33
CA GLY A 29 45.07 -15.42 -14.25
C GLY A 29 44.42 -15.22 -12.88
N LEU A 30 43.09 -15.35 -12.79
CA LEU A 30 42.34 -15.12 -11.56
C LEU A 30 42.53 -13.71 -11.00
N ASN A 31 42.84 -12.72 -11.84
CA ASN A 31 43.14 -11.36 -11.40
C ASN A 31 41.87 -10.58 -11.03
N ASN A 32 40.76 -10.83 -11.75
CA ASN A 32 39.50 -10.11 -11.61
C ASN A 32 38.32 -11.09 -11.64
N ALA A 33 37.32 -10.83 -10.80
CA ALA A 33 36.01 -11.47 -10.81
C ALA A 33 34.95 -10.39 -11.10
N ILE A 34 34.50 -10.31 -12.35
CA ILE A 34 33.61 -9.27 -12.86
C ILE A 34 32.15 -9.75 -12.76
N SER A 35 31.35 -9.08 -11.92
CA SER A 35 29.90 -9.32 -11.84
C SER A 35 29.23 -8.85 -13.14
N LEU A 36 28.73 -9.79 -13.95
CA LEU A 36 28.28 -9.51 -15.32
C LEU A 36 26.75 -9.35 -15.43
N CYS A 37 25.97 -10.26 -14.84
CA CYS A 37 24.51 -10.17 -14.79
C CYS A 37 23.95 -10.93 -13.58
N GLY A 38 22.67 -10.71 -13.24
CA GLY A 38 22.04 -11.34 -12.08
C GLY A 38 22.57 -10.84 -10.73
N GLY A 39 22.94 -9.56 -10.63
CA GLY A 39 23.45 -8.95 -9.38
C GLY A 39 22.51 -9.13 -8.18
N HIS A 40 21.21 -9.04 -8.40
CA HIS A 40 20.15 -9.27 -7.40
C HIS A 40 19.88 -10.75 -7.12
N HIS A 41 20.43 -11.66 -7.92
CA HIS A 41 20.42 -13.10 -7.67
C HIS A 41 21.78 -13.60 -7.13
N GLY A 42 22.67 -12.68 -6.72
CA GLY A 42 23.91 -13.00 -6.00
C GLY A 42 25.18 -13.03 -6.85
N ALA A 43 25.20 -12.44 -8.05
CA ALA A 43 26.44 -12.32 -8.83
C ALA A 43 27.49 -11.44 -8.13
N ASN A 44 27.05 -10.39 -7.42
CA ASN A 44 27.94 -9.56 -6.60
C ASN A 44 28.55 -10.36 -5.45
N GLU A 45 27.72 -11.09 -4.70
CA GLU A 45 28.16 -12.00 -3.64
C GLU A 45 29.13 -13.06 -4.17
N LEU A 46 28.86 -13.62 -5.35
CA LEU A 46 29.75 -14.59 -5.97
C LEU A 46 31.12 -13.97 -6.31
N ALA A 47 31.14 -12.76 -6.88
CA ALA A 47 32.38 -12.03 -7.15
C ALA A 47 33.16 -11.74 -5.85
N LYS A 48 32.47 -11.29 -4.78
CA LYS A 48 33.08 -11.08 -3.45
C LYS A 48 33.61 -12.39 -2.85
N ARG A 49 32.90 -13.51 -3.01
CA ARG A 49 33.36 -14.83 -2.54
C ARG A 49 34.62 -15.27 -3.27
N LEU A 50 34.69 -15.02 -4.57
CA LEU A 50 35.88 -15.29 -5.38
C LEU A 50 37.08 -14.43 -4.97
N ALA A 51 36.88 -13.31 -4.28
CA ALA A 51 38.00 -12.53 -3.74
C ALA A 51 38.88 -13.33 -2.75
N LYS A 52 38.30 -14.33 -2.07
CA LYS A 52 39.04 -15.27 -1.21
C LYS A 52 40.08 -16.11 -1.98
N THR A 53 39.96 -16.18 -3.30
CA THR A 53 40.88 -16.93 -4.17
C THR A 53 42.03 -16.07 -4.71
N GLY A 54 42.04 -14.75 -4.42
CA GLY A 54 43.03 -13.80 -4.91
C GLY A 54 42.51 -12.87 -6.02
N ALA A 55 41.30 -13.10 -6.52
CA ALA A 55 40.69 -12.25 -7.54
C ALA A 55 40.22 -10.90 -6.99
N HIS A 56 40.39 -9.84 -7.76
CA HIS A 56 39.80 -8.53 -7.45
C HIS A 56 38.32 -8.50 -7.88
N PRO A 57 37.36 -8.32 -6.96
CA PRO A 57 35.95 -8.23 -7.34
C PRO A 57 35.67 -6.91 -8.05
N VAL A 58 35.15 -6.99 -9.28
CA VAL A 58 34.75 -5.81 -10.07
C VAL A 58 33.23 -5.75 -10.09
N ILE A 59 32.67 -4.90 -9.24
CA ILE A 59 31.23 -4.68 -9.09
C ILE A 59 30.91 -3.24 -9.48
N THR A 60 30.00 -3.07 -10.43
CA THR A 60 29.63 -1.77 -11.01
C THR A 60 28.18 -1.38 -10.75
N THR A 61 27.39 -2.26 -10.12
CA THR A 61 25.99 -1.97 -9.77
C THR A 61 25.93 -0.77 -8.84
N ALA A 62 25.17 0.25 -9.24
CA ALA A 62 25.14 1.55 -8.59
C ALA A 62 24.73 1.49 -7.10
N THR A 63 23.92 0.51 -6.71
CA THR A 63 23.50 0.25 -5.33
C THR A 63 24.67 -0.20 -4.42
N GLU A 64 25.60 -0.99 -4.96
CA GLU A 64 26.76 -1.48 -4.21
C GLU A 64 27.86 -0.40 -4.09
N VAL A 65 28.12 0.34 -5.17
CA VAL A 65 29.13 1.41 -5.20
C VAL A 65 28.75 2.58 -4.28
N LEU A 66 27.46 2.83 -4.09
CA LEU A 66 26.95 3.91 -3.25
C LEU A 66 26.59 3.46 -1.81
N HIS A 67 26.77 2.17 -1.46
CA HIS A 67 26.35 1.59 -0.18
C HIS A 67 24.88 1.86 0.19
N ARG A 68 24.00 2.01 -0.82
CA ARG A 68 22.59 2.31 -0.62
C ARG A 68 21.74 1.09 -0.94
N ALA A 69 20.86 0.74 -0.01
CA ALA A 69 19.96 -0.39 -0.16
C ALA A 69 19.06 -0.19 -1.38
N SER A 70 18.95 -1.21 -2.23
CA SER A 70 17.94 -1.25 -3.28
C SER A 70 16.58 -1.64 -2.69
N VAL A 71 15.50 -1.38 -3.42
CA VAL A 71 14.17 -1.85 -3.03
C VAL A 71 14.14 -3.37 -2.87
N GLU A 72 14.85 -4.10 -3.72
CA GLU A 72 15.00 -5.54 -3.65
C GLU A 72 15.69 -5.98 -2.35
N THR A 73 16.81 -5.33 -1.99
CA THR A 73 17.53 -5.60 -0.74
C THR A 73 16.66 -5.30 0.49
N ILE A 74 15.87 -4.23 0.44
CA ILE A 74 14.93 -3.88 1.52
C ILE A 74 13.84 -4.95 1.63
N ALA A 75 13.29 -5.41 0.51
CA ALA A 75 12.27 -6.46 0.48
C ALA A 75 12.79 -7.77 1.08
N ASP A 76 13.98 -8.22 0.68
CA ASP A 76 14.60 -9.44 1.19
C ASP A 76 14.90 -9.35 2.69
N THR A 77 15.47 -8.22 3.13
CA THR A 77 15.81 -7.99 4.55
C THR A 77 14.57 -8.02 5.45
N LEU A 78 13.42 -7.57 4.93
CA LEU A 78 12.16 -7.49 5.68
C LEU A 78 11.23 -8.68 5.46
N ASP A 79 11.69 -9.69 4.73
CA ASP A 79 10.91 -10.86 4.26
C ASP A 79 9.57 -10.47 3.60
N CYS A 80 9.68 -9.54 2.65
CA CYS A 80 8.57 -9.04 1.86
C CYS A 80 8.65 -9.51 0.40
N GLU A 81 7.51 -9.52 -0.28
CA GLU A 81 7.40 -9.60 -1.74
C GLU A 81 7.15 -8.19 -2.31
N ILE A 82 7.74 -7.90 -3.47
CA ILE A 82 7.46 -6.68 -4.23
C ILE A 82 6.22 -6.93 -5.09
N VAL A 83 5.16 -6.15 -4.86
CA VAL A 83 3.87 -6.35 -5.56
C VAL A 83 3.89 -5.74 -6.96
N ASN A 84 4.36 -4.50 -7.10
CA ASN A 84 4.37 -3.74 -8.36
C ASN A 84 5.79 -3.49 -8.86
N ARG A 85 6.41 -4.51 -9.46
CA ARG A 85 7.83 -4.54 -9.83
C ARG A 85 8.28 -3.37 -10.72
N ASP A 86 7.44 -2.83 -11.59
CA ASP A 86 7.82 -1.73 -12.49
C ASP A 86 8.21 -0.45 -11.75
N SER A 87 7.59 -0.18 -10.59
CA SER A 87 7.90 0.98 -9.74
C SER A 87 9.35 1.00 -9.25
N THR A 88 9.97 -0.17 -9.11
CA THR A 88 11.34 -0.32 -8.57
C THR A 88 12.37 0.47 -9.38
N ARG A 89 12.14 0.69 -10.68
CA ARG A 89 13.05 1.48 -11.52
C ARG A 89 13.15 2.93 -11.04
N VAL A 90 12.02 3.55 -10.77
CA VAL A 90 11.95 4.95 -10.34
C VAL A 90 12.49 5.07 -8.92
N VAL A 91 12.03 4.20 -8.02
CA VAL A 91 12.45 4.21 -6.61
C VAL A 91 13.94 3.94 -6.47
N ASN A 92 14.51 2.93 -7.15
CA ASN A 92 15.94 2.67 -7.10
C ASN A 92 16.74 3.84 -7.68
N SER A 93 16.29 4.45 -8.77
CA SER A 93 16.98 5.63 -9.34
C SER A 93 17.02 6.79 -8.34
N CYS A 94 15.96 6.99 -7.55
CA CYS A 94 15.93 7.99 -6.48
C CYS A 94 16.78 7.59 -5.28
N LEU A 95 16.78 6.32 -4.86
CA LEU A 95 17.62 5.82 -3.74
C LEU A 95 19.11 6.07 -3.97
N LEU A 96 19.59 6.06 -5.22
CA LEU A 96 20.99 6.43 -5.54
C LEU A 96 21.33 7.89 -5.18
N ARG A 97 20.34 8.78 -5.15
CA ARG A 97 20.53 10.24 -5.00
C ARG A 97 20.08 10.75 -3.62
N SER A 98 19.02 10.18 -3.07
CA SER A 98 18.45 10.57 -1.78
C SER A 98 17.93 9.36 -1.00
N ASP A 99 17.86 9.48 0.32
CA ASP A 99 17.13 8.50 1.12
C ASP A 99 15.63 8.68 0.90
N LEU A 100 14.89 7.57 0.81
CA LEU A 100 13.43 7.58 0.65
C LEU A 100 12.78 7.00 1.91
N PRO A 101 11.63 7.55 2.35
CA PRO A 101 10.90 7.03 3.49
C PRO A 101 10.32 5.64 3.18
N LEU A 102 10.54 4.69 4.09
CA LEU A 102 9.87 3.39 4.09
C LEU A 102 8.70 3.42 5.06
N ILE A 103 7.47 3.44 4.53
CA ILE A 103 6.24 3.53 5.33
C ILE A 103 5.65 2.13 5.50
N ASN A 104 5.64 1.62 6.74
CA ASN A 104 4.98 0.36 7.07
C ASN A 104 3.50 0.59 7.41
N ILE A 105 2.59 -0.06 6.68
CA ILE A 105 1.13 0.07 6.86
C ILE A 105 0.57 -1.25 7.38
N SER A 106 0.13 -1.27 8.64
CA SER A 106 -0.55 -2.43 9.25
C SER A 106 -2.05 -2.44 8.90
N GLY A 107 -2.57 -3.59 8.48
CA GLY A 107 -3.96 -3.77 8.07
C GLY A 107 -4.99 -3.98 9.21
N PRO A 108 -6.27 -4.24 8.86
CA PRO A 108 -6.81 -4.31 7.50
C PRO A 108 -7.08 -2.90 6.93
N LYS A 109 -6.51 -2.59 5.76
CA LYS A 109 -6.57 -1.26 5.12
C LYS A 109 -6.50 -1.42 3.59
N VAL A 110 -7.12 -0.50 2.86
CA VAL A 110 -6.90 -0.33 1.41
C VAL A 110 -5.93 0.83 1.22
N VAL A 111 -4.94 0.66 0.34
CA VAL A 111 -3.91 1.66 0.08
C VAL A 111 -3.92 1.97 -1.41
N MET A 112 -4.17 3.24 -1.75
CA MET A 112 -3.97 3.77 -3.09
C MET A 112 -2.54 4.28 -3.19
N VAL A 113 -1.84 3.91 -4.26
CA VAL A 113 -0.44 4.28 -4.49
C VAL A 113 -0.26 4.78 -5.90
N ASP A 114 0.59 5.78 -6.07
CA ASP A 114 0.99 6.27 -7.39
C ASP A 114 1.93 5.25 -8.09
N PRO A 115 2.06 5.29 -9.43
CA PRO A 115 2.86 4.32 -10.19
C PRO A 115 4.35 4.26 -9.79
N ASP A 116 4.88 5.33 -9.21
CA ASP A 116 6.26 5.48 -8.75
C ASP A 116 6.47 5.08 -7.28
N VAL A 117 5.44 4.58 -6.61
CA VAL A 117 5.55 4.02 -5.25
C VAL A 117 5.76 2.52 -5.31
N THR A 118 6.83 1.99 -4.70
CA THR A 118 6.97 0.53 -4.54
C THR A 118 6.22 0.02 -3.31
N VAL A 119 5.37 -0.98 -3.53
CA VAL A 119 4.64 -1.70 -2.50
C VAL A 119 5.35 -2.99 -2.13
N LEU A 120 5.73 -3.08 -0.85
CA LEU A 120 6.25 -4.29 -0.21
C LEU A 120 5.16 -4.95 0.63
N LYS A 121 4.91 -6.24 0.39
CA LYS A 121 3.96 -7.03 1.15
C LYS A 121 4.70 -8.09 1.95
N LYS A 122 4.55 -8.11 3.27
CA LYS A 122 5.14 -9.18 4.10
C LYS A 122 4.62 -10.53 3.63
N LYS A 123 5.53 -11.50 3.47
CA LYS A 123 5.13 -12.89 3.28
C LYS A 123 4.45 -13.32 4.58
N GLY A 124 3.17 -13.66 4.50
CA GLY A 124 2.42 -14.07 5.69
C GLY A 124 3.12 -15.25 6.36
N VAL A 125 2.99 -15.36 7.69
CA VAL A 125 3.38 -16.58 8.40
C VAL A 125 2.68 -17.74 7.69
N ARG A 126 3.46 -18.63 7.06
CA ARG A 126 2.91 -19.88 6.54
C ARG A 126 2.16 -20.54 7.70
N LYS A 127 0.85 -20.75 7.56
CA LYS A 127 0.17 -21.79 8.34
C LYS A 127 0.63 -23.14 7.78
N GLU A 128 1.89 -23.50 8.01
CA GLU A 128 2.34 -24.88 7.88
C GLU A 128 1.75 -25.64 9.07
N GLY A 129 0.87 -26.60 8.77
CA GLY A 129 0.26 -27.48 9.77
C GLY A 129 -1.25 -27.36 9.87
N LEU A 130 -1.97 -27.69 8.79
CA LEU A 130 -3.34 -28.25 8.83
C LEU A 130 -3.70 -28.79 7.43
N GLU A 131 -2.85 -29.68 6.90
CA GLU A 131 -3.28 -30.65 5.90
C GLU A 131 -3.26 -32.03 6.59
N LYS A 132 -4.46 -32.55 6.90
CA LYS A 132 -5.13 -33.64 6.18
C LYS A 132 -4.56 -35.01 6.57
N GLU A 133 -5.10 -35.58 7.64
CA GLU A 133 -5.33 -37.02 7.68
C GLU A 133 -6.79 -37.26 7.29
N GLY A 134 -6.98 -37.93 6.15
CA GLY A 134 -8.28 -38.36 5.68
C GLY A 134 -8.71 -39.65 6.35
N VAL A 135 -10.00 -39.77 6.61
CA VAL A 135 -10.73 -41.04 6.52
C VAL A 135 -12.12 -40.73 5.99
N GLU A 136 -12.42 -41.22 4.79
CA GLU A 136 -13.80 -41.36 4.31
C GLU A 136 -14.54 -42.40 5.15
N LYS A 137 -15.80 -42.14 5.48
CA LYS A 137 -16.88 -43.13 5.36
C LYS A 137 -18.26 -42.49 5.46
N GLU A 138 -19.13 -42.96 4.58
CA GLU A 138 -20.54 -42.65 4.40
C GLU A 138 -21.38 -42.81 5.67
N GLY A 139 -22.52 -42.11 5.75
CA GLY A 139 -23.58 -42.46 6.70
C GLY A 139 -24.58 -41.34 7.01
N ILE A 140 -25.82 -41.55 6.60
CA ILE A 140 -27.04 -40.76 6.81
C ILE A 140 -27.27 -40.36 8.28
N GLY A 141 -27.74 -39.13 8.53
CA GLY A 141 -28.71 -38.88 9.61
C GLY A 141 -28.48 -37.69 10.55
N LYS A 142 -29.29 -36.64 10.35
CA LYS A 142 -29.98 -35.78 11.34
C LYS A 142 -29.17 -34.96 12.39
N GLN A 143 -29.66 -33.73 12.50
CA GLN A 143 -29.68 -32.83 13.67
C GLN A 143 -28.39 -32.05 14.02
N GLY A 144 -28.37 -30.82 13.51
CA GLY A 144 -28.49 -29.65 14.38
C GLY A 144 -27.27 -29.31 15.23
N VAL A 145 -26.40 -28.46 14.69
CA VAL A 145 -25.84 -27.34 15.46
C VAL A 145 -25.80 -26.12 14.56
N ARG A 146 -26.69 -25.16 14.83
CA ARG A 146 -26.57 -23.79 14.36
C ARG A 146 -25.24 -23.25 14.91
N LYS A 147 -24.21 -23.08 14.07
CA LYS A 147 -23.11 -22.18 14.43
C LYS A 147 -23.62 -20.76 14.21
N GLN A 148 -23.90 -20.09 15.33
CA GLN A 148 -24.14 -18.65 15.39
C GLN A 148 -23.07 -17.94 14.57
N GLY A 149 -23.52 -17.10 13.64
CA GLY A 149 -22.64 -16.27 12.84
C GLY A 149 -21.85 -15.33 13.75
N ASP A 150 -20.54 -15.28 13.54
CA ASP A 150 -19.72 -14.19 14.03
C ASP A 150 -20.29 -12.90 13.45
N ASN A 151 -20.99 -12.14 14.29
CA ASN A 151 -21.54 -10.84 13.98
C ASN A 151 -20.36 -9.88 13.78
N GLN A 152 -19.78 -9.84 12.59
CA GLN A 152 -18.80 -8.83 12.20
C GLN A 152 -19.45 -7.47 12.43
N LYS A 153 -18.98 -6.73 13.44
CA LYS A 153 -19.36 -5.31 13.61
C LYS A 153 -19.04 -4.60 12.30
N THR A 154 -20.08 -4.16 11.60
CA THR A 154 -20.00 -3.30 10.42
C THR A 154 -19.56 -1.92 10.90
N GLY A 155 -18.35 -1.50 10.54
CA GLY A 155 -17.86 -0.17 10.87
C GLY A 155 -18.64 0.90 10.11
N VAL A 156 -18.51 2.16 10.53
CA VAL A 156 -19.19 3.29 9.88
C VAL A 156 -18.23 4.06 8.97
N ILE A 157 -18.79 4.70 7.94
CA ILE A 157 -18.09 5.64 7.07
C ILE A 157 -18.43 7.05 7.50
N VAL A 158 -17.41 7.88 7.72
CA VAL A 158 -17.58 9.29 8.08
C VAL A 158 -17.24 10.17 6.89
N GLY A 159 -18.25 10.75 6.25
CA GLY A 159 -18.09 11.71 5.18
C GLY A 159 -17.88 13.12 5.72
N ILE A 160 -16.88 13.83 5.20
CA ILE A 160 -16.47 15.16 5.69
C ILE A 160 -16.45 16.15 4.53
N GLY A 161 -17.15 17.27 4.70
CA GLY A 161 -17.00 18.46 3.88
C GLY A 161 -16.43 19.60 4.72
N THR A 162 -15.51 20.38 4.16
CA THR A 162 -14.89 21.51 4.87
C THR A 162 -15.01 22.79 4.05
N ARG A 163 -14.88 23.96 4.68
CA ARG A 163 -14.50 25.19 3.96
C ARG A 163 -13.00 25.14 3.62
N ARG A 164 -12.51 26.09 2.81
CA ARG A 164 -11.07 26.22 2.55
C ARG A 164 -10.35 26.64 3.83
N ASP A 165 -9.09 26.24 3.93
CA ASP A 165 -8.16 26.62 5.00
C ASP A 165 -8.67 26.24 6.39
N VAL A 166 -9.32 25.08 6.49
CA VAL A 166 -9.81 24.57 7.76
C VAL A 166 -8.64 24.14 8.64
N SER A 167 -8.67 24.44 9.93
CA SER A 167 -7.63 23.92 10.84
C SER A 167 -7.86 22.45 11.17
N SER A 168 -6.78 21.71 11.41
CA SER A 168 -6.86 20.30 11.83
C SER A 168 -7.62 20.11 13.13
N ASN A 169 -7.44 21.01 14.10
CA ASN A 169 -8.17 21.00 15.37
C ASN A 169 -9.69 21.10 15.17
N ASN A 170 -10.16 21.97 14.26
CA ASN A 170 -11.59 22.08 13.97
C ASN A 170 -12.17 20.77 13.42
N VAL A 171 -11.42 20.08 12.55
CA VAL A 171 -11.86 18.80 11.97
C VAL A 171 -11.89 17.70 13.05
N VAL A 172 -10.85 17.60 13.89
CA VAL A 172 -10.79 16.65 15.00
C VAL A 172 -11.97 16.85 15.95
N ASP A 173 -12.24 18.09 16.35
CA ASP A 173 -13.34 18.41 17.27
C ASP A 173 -14.70 18.09 16.66
N ALA A 174 -14.91 18.43 15.39
CA ALA A 174 -16.13 18.12 14.68
C ALA A 174 -16.38 16.61 14.61
N VAL A 175 -15.35 15.82 14.24
CA VAL A 175 -15.45 14.35 14.15
C VAL A 175 -15.76 13.74 15.52
N LYS A 176 -15.02 14.13 16.57
CA LYS A 176 -15.26 13.61 17.92
C LYS A 176 -16.68 13.92 18.41
N LYS A 177 -17.16 15.14 18.18
CA LYS A 177 -18.54 15.53 18.53
C LYS A 177 -19.59 14.71 17.77
N ALA A 178 -19.42 14.56 16.45
CA ALA A 178 -20.35 13.81 15.62
C ALA A 178 -20.46 12.33 16.02
N LEU A 179 -19.33 11.69 16.31
CA LEU A 179 -19.28 10.30 16.78
C LEU A 179 -19.94 10.17 18.16
N ALA A 180 -19.59 11.04 19.11
CA ALA A 180 -20.12 11.00 20.46
C ALA A 180 -21.65 11.16 20.51
N GLU A 181 -22.22 12.02 19.67
CA GLU A 181 -23.68 12.21 19.55
C GLU A 181 -24.43 10.94 19.12
N HIS A 182 -23.74 9.99 18.47
CA HIS A 182 -24.32 8.72 17.99
C HIS A 182 -23.81 7.51 18.77
N GLY A 183 -23.15 7.73 19.92
CA GLY A 183 -22.60 6.66 20.76
C GLY A 183 -21.45 5.90 20.09
N LEU A 184 -20.80 6.51 19.09
CA LEU A 184 -19.70 5.94 18.34
C LEU A 184 -18.36 6.49 18.85
N THR A 185 -17.31 5.74 18.59
CA THR A 185 -15.93 6.10 18.89
C THR A 185 -15.07 5.97 17.63
N LEU A 186 -13.85 6.54 17.64
CA LEU A 186 -12.93 6.43 16.49
C LEU A 186 -12.69 4.97 16.03
N PRO A 187 -12.56 3.97 16.92
CA PRO A 187 -12.48 2.56 16.52
C PRO A 187 -13.69 2.01 15.75
N ASP A 188 -14.86 2.65 15.86
CA ASP A 188 -16.05 2.24 15.11
C ASP A 188 -16.03 2.79 13.66
N VAL A 189 -15.16 3.76 13.37
CA VAL A 189 -14.99 4.34 12.04
C VAL A 189 -14.08 3.45 11.19
N GLU A 190 -14.64 2.90 10.10
CA GLU A 190 -13.88 2.12 9.12
C GLU A 190 -13.04 3.03 8.22
N LEU A 191 -13.67 4.05 7.64
CA LEU A 191 -13.03 5.01 6.72
C LEU A 191 -13.65 6.40 6.86
N PHE A 192 -12.84 7.41 6.56
CA PHE A 192 -13.28 8.76 6.29
C PHE A 192 -13.38 8.98 4.77
N ALA A 193 -14.28 9.86 4.34
CA ALA A 193 -14.46 10.16 2.93
C ALA A 193 -14.63 11.67 2.68
N SER A 194 -14.06 12.18 1.60
CA SER A 194 -14.32 13.56 1.13
C SER A 194 -14.27 13.63 -0.39
N ALA A 195 -14.52 14.80 -0.98
CA ALA A 195 -14.46 14.98 -2.42
C ALA A 195 -13.03 15.25 -2.90
N THR A 196 -12.65 14.83 -4.11
CA THR A 196 -11.31 15.08 -4.70
C THR A 196 -10.90 16.57 -4.68
N ILE A 197 -11.85 17.50 -4.79
CA ILE A 197 -11.57 18.94 -4.63
C ILE A 197 -10.98 19.32 -3.25
N LYS A 198 -11.01 18.40 -2.28
CA LYS A 198 -10.47 18.53 -0.92
C LYS A 198 -9.18 17.76 -0.69
N GLU A 199 -8.61 17.14 -1.73
CA GLU A 199 -7.38 16.33 -1.61
C GLU A 199 -6.14 17.12 -1.24
N ASN A 200 -6.17 18.46 -1.40
CA ASN A 200 -5.08 19.37 -1.04
C ASN A 200 -5.38 20.19 0.22
N GLU A 201 -6.42 19.84 0.98
CA GLU A 201 -6.79 20.54 2.21
C GLU A 201 -5.98 20.00 3.40
N SER A 202 -4.85 20.62 3.72
CA SER A 202 -3.90 20.13 4.73
C SER A 202 -4.54 19.88 6.09
N GLY A 203 -5.38 20.80 6.58
CA GLY A 203 -6.03 20.63 7.89
C GLY A 203 -6.97 19.42 7.96
N LEU A 204 -7.65 19.06 6.86
CA LEU A 204 -8.44 17.83 6.79
C LEU A 204 -7.55 16.59 6.87
N ILE A 205 -6.48 16.59 6.07
CA ILE A 205 -5.56 15.46 5.95
C ILE A 205 -4.83 15.19 7.26
N GLU A 206 -4.25 16.25 7.84
CA GLU A 206 -3.56 16.20 9.14
C GLU A 206 -4.48 15.73 10.26
N ALA A 207 -5.74 16.19 10.29
CA ALA A 207 -6.70 15.77 11.30
C ALA A 207 -7.02 14.28 11.23
N ILE A 208 -7.30 13.75 10.03
CA ILE A 208 -7.66 12.34 9.88
C ILE A 208 -6.47 11.44 10.19
N PHE A 209 -5.29 11.75 9.67
CA PHE A 209 -4.08 10.99 9.98
C PHE A 209 -3.69 11.08 11.47
N GLY A 210 -3.82 12.27 12.07
CA GLY A 210 -3.55 12.47 13.51
C GLY A 210 -4.50 11.70 14.43
N MET A 211 -5.72 11.39 13.97
CA MET A 211 -6.66 10.51 14.68
C MET A 211 -6.44 9.02 14.40
N GLY A 212 -5.44 8.66 13.57
CA GLY A 212 -5.19 7.29 13.13
C GLY A 212 -6.17 6.78 12.07
N GLY A 213 -7.02 7.66 11.54
CA GLY A 213 -7.98 7.36 10.49
C GLY A 213 -7.37 7.31 9.10
N GLN A 214 -8.14 6.83 8.14
CA GLN A 214 -7.81 6.89 6.71
C GLN A 214 -8.89 7.66 5.97
N ILE A 215 -8.51 8.49 5.01
CA ILE A 215 -9.45 9.23 4.17
C ILE A 215 -9.37 8.79 2.71
N VAL A 216 -10.52 8.64 2.06
CA VAL A 216 -10.63 8.38 0.63
C VAL A 216 -11.27 9.60 -0.05
N PHE A 217 -10.67 10.06 -1.15
CA PHE A 217 -11.19 11.17 -1.94
C PHE A 217 -12.00 10.65 -3.12
N ILE A 218 -13.28 11.03 -3.16
CA ILE A 218 -14.26 10.54 -4.12
C ILE A 218 -14.36 11.50 -5.31
N PRO A 219 -14.21 11.00 -6.56
CA PRO A 219 -14.37 11.81 -7.77
C PRO A 219 -15.75 12.43 -7.91
N ALA A 220 -15.81 13.59 -8.57
CA ALA A 220 -17.05 14.34 -8.80
C ALA A 220 -18.14 13.52 -9.52
N GLU A 221 -17.74 12.68 -10.48
CA GLU A 221 -18.63 11.78 -11.22
C GLU A 221 -19.36 10.78 -10.30
N VAL A 222 -18.64 10.16 -9.37
CA VAL A 222 -19.21 9.24 -8.38
C VAL A 222 -20.13 10.00 -7.42
N ILE A 223 -19.68 11.14 -6.89
CA ILE A 223 -20.48 11.99 -6.00
C ILE A 223 -21.81 12.37 -6.65
N ASN A 224 -21.78 12.78 -7.91
CA ASN A 224 -22.96 13.26 -8.62
C ASN A 224 -23.92 12.14 -9.03
N SER A 225 -23.45 10.89 -9.09
CA SER A 225 -24.30 9.71 -9.30
C SER A 225 -25.11 9.31 -8.06
N ILE A 226 -24.74 9.80 -6.87
CA ILE A 226 -25.37 9.46 -5.60
C ILE A 226 -26.41 10.51 -5.23
N ASN A 227 -27.62 10.07 -4.93
CA ASN A 227 -28.68 10.94 -4.46
C ASN A 227 -28.53 11.25 -2.96
N ALA A 228 -27.88 12.37 -2.65
CA ALA A 228 -27.75 12.85 -1.28
C ALA A 228 -29.04 13.54 -0.81
N PRO A 229 -29.57 13.20 0.37
CA PRO A 229 -30.86 13.74 0.84
C PRO A 229 -30.81 15.22 1.25
N SER A 230 -29.65 15.75 1.64
CA SER A 230 -29.53 17.13 2.15
C SER A 230 -29.03 18.10 1.09
N ALA A 231 -29.59 19.32 1.09
CA ALA A 231 -29.12 20.40 0.23
C ALA A 231 -27.65 20.77 0.53
N SER A 232 -26.91 21.13 -0.53
CA SER A 232 -25.48 21.42 -0.44
C SER A 232 -25.08 22.68 -1.20
N GLU A 233 -24.27 23.52 -0.55
CA GLU A 233 -23.58 24.66 -1.16
C GLU A 233 -22.52 24.22 -2.20
N ALA A 234 -22.16 22.94 -2.22
CA ALA A 234 -21.21 22.40 -3.19
C ALA A 234 -21.74 22.41 -4.63
N LYS A 235 -23.05 22.67 -4.83
CA LYS A 235 -23.65 22.81 -6.17
C LYS A 235 -22.98 23.89 -7.01
N ARG A 236 -22.53 24.99 -6.37
CA ARG A 236 -21.77 26.06 -7.05
C ARG A 236 -20.41 25.61 -7.59
N LEU A 237 -19.92 24.46 -7.11
CA LEU A 237 -18.67 23.81 -7.52
C LEU A 237 -18.94 22.58 -8.41
N GLY A 238 -20.19 22.41 -8.89
CA GLY A 238 -20.58 21.27 -9.73
C GLY A 238 -20.80 19.95 -8.98
N LEU A 239 -20.96 19.99 -7.64
CA LEU A 239 -21.17 18.80 -6.82
C LEU A 239 -22.55 18.79 -6.16
N ASN A 240 -23.27 17.67 -6.24
CA ASN A 240 -24.58 17.50 -5.61
C ASN A 240 -24.49 17.48 -4.07
N GLY A 241 -23.32 17.17 -3.52
CA GLY A 241 -23.01 17.13 -2.09
C GLY A 241 -21.54 16.84 -1.84
N VAL A 242 -21.10 16.80 -0.58
CA VAL A 242 -19.76 16.31 -0.21
C VAL A 242 -19.88 15.24 0.86
N CYS A 243 -20.12 15.61 2.12
CA CYS A 243 -20.13 14.66 3.24
C CYS A 243 -21.07 13.45 3.02
N GLU A 244 -22.36 13.68 2.76
CA GLU A 244 -23.33 12.58 2.57
C GLU A 244 -23.00 11.67 1.37
N PRO A 245 -22.84 12.17 0.12
CA PRO A 245 -22.55 11.27 -1.00
C PRO A 245 -21.19 10.59 -0.87
N CYS A 246 -20.20 11.22 -0.23
CA CYS A 246 -18.90 10.56 0.04
C CYS A 246 -19.04 9.45 1.09
N ALA A 247 -19.82 9.67 2.15
CA ALA A 247 -20.09 8.62 3.14
C ALA A 247 -20.83 7.43 2.49
N LEU A 248 -21.87 7.73 1.70
CA LEU A 248 -22.67 6.71 1.01
C LEU A 248 -21.85 5.93 -0.02
N ALA A 249 -20.94 6.59 -0.75
CA ALA A 249 -20.11 5.96 -1.79
C ALA A 249 -19.27 4.78 -1.28
N LEU A 250 -18.88 4.80 0.01
CA LEU A 250 -18.07 3.74 0.62
C LEU A 250 -18.86 2.88 1.62
N SER A 251 -20.11 3.26 1.91
CA SER A 251 -20.96 2.53 2.85
C SER A 251 -21.43 1.21 2.23
N ARG A 252 -21.63 0.19 3.08
CA ARG A 252 -22.02 -1.15 2.62
C ARG A 252 -23.53 -1.29 2.55
N GLU A 253 -24.25 -0.69 3.49
CA GLU A 253 -25.71 -0.74 3.56
C GLU A 253 -26.38 0.44 2.84
N ASN A 254 -25.58 1.37 2.29
CA ASN A 254 -26.05 2.57 1.59
C ASN A 254 -27.02 3.39 2.45
N LYS A 255 -26.77 3.44 3.77
CA LYS A 255 -27.69 4.01 4.75
C LYS A 255 -27.00 5.07 5.60
N LEU A 256 -27.60 6.25 5.69
CA LEU A 256 -27.16 7.30 6.61
C LEU A 256 -27.65 7.03 8.03
N ILE A 257 -26.71 6.88 8.97
CA ILE A 257 -26.95 6.92 10.41
C ILE A 257 -27.13 8.38 10.84
N MET A 258 -26.32 9.26 10.28
CA MET A 258 -26.32 10.68 10.55
C MET A 258 -26.35 11.44 9.22
N LYS A 259 -27.45 12.16 8.98
CA LYS A 259 -27.53 13.13 7.88
C LYS A 259 -26.56 14.28 8.11
N LYS A 260 -26.28 15.04 7.06
CA LYS A 260 -25.47 16.25 7.06
C LYS A 260 -25.74 17.12 8.29
N LYS A 261 -24.73 17.30 9.13
CA LYS A 261 -24.72 18.28 10.23
C LYS A 261 -23.47 19.14 10.15
N VAL A 262 -23.63 20.42 10.47
CA VAL A 262 -22.55 21.41 10.42
C VAL A 262 -22.01 21.63 11.83
N TYR A 263 -20.69 21.55 11.97
CA TYR A 263 -19.90 21.91 13.13
C TYR A 263 -18.94 23.02 12.69
N ASP A 264 -19.36 24.28 12.89
CA ASP A 264 -18.66 25.47 12.43
C ASP A 264 -18.37 25.47 10.92
N ASN A 265 -17.12 25.26 10.52
CA ASN A 265 -16.66 25.21 9.14
C ASN A 265 -16.46 23.78 8.60
N VAL A 266 -16.85 22.77 9.38
CA VAL A 266 -16.81 21.34 9.03
C VAL A 266 -18.22 20.79 8.97
N THR A 267 -18.50 19.95 7.99
CA THR A 267 -19.79 19.31 7.79
C THR A 267 -19.59 17.81 7.77
N ILE A 268 -20.35 17.07 8.56
CA ILE A 268 -20.19 15.63 8.75
C ILE A 268 -21.49 14.91 8.41
N ALA A 269 -21.34 13.72 7.81
CA ALA A 269 -22.37 12.70 7.68
C ALA A 269 -21.76 11.34 8.07
N ILE A 270 -22.58 10.43 8.59
CA ILE A 270 -22.15 9.08 8.98
C ILE A 270 -23.05 8.08 8.28
N ALA A 271 -22.46 7.12 7.58
CA ALA A 271 -23.15 6.06 6.86
C ALA A 271 -22.68 4.68 7.30
N GLN A 272 -23.51 3.67 7.06
CA GLN A 272 -23.25 2.25 7.24
C GLN A 272 -23.60 1.52 5.95
#